data_AF-A0A2D8ETI3-F1
#
_entry.id   AF-A0A2D8ETI3-F1
#
_cell.length_a   1.000
_cell.length_b   1.000
_cell.length_c   1.000
_cell.angle_alpha   90.00
_cell.angle_beta   90.00
_cell.angle_gamma   90.00
#
_symmetry.space_group_name_H-M   'P 1'
#
loop_
_entity.id
_entity.type
_entity.pdbx_description
1 polymer ?
#
loop_
_entity_poly.entity_id
_entity_poly.type
_entity_poly.pdbx_seq_one_letter_code
_entity_poly.pdbx_strand_id
1 'polypeptide(L)' 'MMHVFLLMVYLGVGDDRKLVSGDMYFKSIVRCNYFAKELSKRYGNFGGARGLNKKDQATAYCVPKFIKIGSVEVYD' A
#
# COMPACT_ATOMS: atom_id res chain seq x y z
N MET A 1 -13.19 17.79 -9.66
CA MET A 1 -12.33 16.61 -9.85
C MET A 1 -11.01 16.88 -9.14
N MET A 2 -10.27 15.85 -8.73
CA MET A 2 -8.96 16.03 -8.10
C MET A 2 -8.04 14.83 -8.34
N HIS A 3 -6.72 15.09 -8.35
CA HIS A 3 -5.70 14.04 -8.32
C HIS A 3 -5.44 13.61 -6.88
N VAL A 4 -5.40 12.30 -6.67
CA VAL A 4 -5.09 11.66 -5.39
C VAL A 4 -4.17 10.46 -5.63
N PHE A 5 -3.62 9.91 -4.56
CA PHE A 5 -2.75 8.74 -4.58
C PHE A 5 -3.43 7.59 -3.82
N LEU A 6 -3.79 6.54 -4.55
CA LEU A 6 -4.39 5.34 -4.00
C LEU A 6 -3.30 4.40 -3.50
N LEU A 7 -3.34 4.07 -2.21
CA LEU A 7 -2.45 3.10 -1.61
C LEU A 7 -2.96 1.68 -1.88
N MET A 8 -2.14 0.92 -2.61
CA MET A 8 -2.38 -0.50 -2.88
C MET A 8 -1.52 -1.33 -1.94
N VAL A 9 -2.10 -2.32 -1.29
CA VAL A 9 -1.40 -3.24 -0.37
C VAL A 9 -1.62 -4.67 -0.83
N TYR A 10 -0.52 -5.37 -1.07
CA TYR A 10 -0.50 -6.78 -1.46
C TYR A 10 0.19 -7.63 -0.40
N LEU A 11 -0.31 -8.84 -0.18
CA LEU A 11 0.38 -9.90 0.55
C LEU A 11 0.72 -11.05 -0.41
N GLY A 12 1.80 -11.76 -0.13
CA GLY A 12 2.26 -12.86 -0.97
C GLY A 12 3.21 -12.44 -2.09
N VAL A 13 3.81 -13.44 -2.74
CA VAL A 13 4.67 -13.29 -3.93
C VAL A 13 4.32 -14.35 -4.97
N GLY A 14 4.63 -14.08 -6.24
CA GLY A 14 4.29 -14.99 -7.35
C GLY A 14 2.77 -15.18 -7.45
N ASP A 15 2.35 -16.43 -7.63
CA ASP A 15 0.93 -16.80 -7.77
C ASP A 15 0.11 -16.61 -6.48
N ASP A 16 0.78 -16.58 -5.32
CA ASP A 16 0.13 -16.32 -4.03
C ASP A 16 -0.11 -14.82 -3.78
N ARG A 17 0.36 -13.93 -4.66
CA ARG A 17 0.21 -12.49 -4.49
C ARG A 17 -1.25 -12.07 -4.61
N LYS A 18 -1.80 -11.46 -3.55
CA LYS A 18 -3.19 -11.01 -3.48
C LYS A 18 -3.28 -9.56 -3.04
N LEU A 19 -4.18 -8.80 -3.65
CA LEU A 19 -4.55 -7.47 -3.19
C LEU A 19 -5.37 -7.62 -1.90
N VAL A 20 -4.91 -6.98 -0.83
CA VAL A 20 -5.59 -7.02 0.48
C VAL A 20 -6.20 -5.68 0.88
N SER A 21 -5.72 -4.57 0.31
CA SER A 21 -6.34 -3.24 0.43
C SER A 21 -6.02 -2.39 -0.79
N GLY A 22 -6.98 -1.57 -1.21
CA GLY A 22 -6.94 -0.75 -2.42
C GLY A 22 -8.00 0.35 -2.39
N ASP A 23 -8.25 0.87 -1.20
CA ASP A 23 -9.36 1.75 -0.84
C ASP A 23 -8.92 2.98 -0.04
N MET A 24 -7.63 3.08 0.31
CA MET A 24 -7.07 4.25 0.99
C MET A 24 -6.53 5.27 -0.02
N TYR A 25 -7.17 6.45 -0.08
CA TYR A 25 -6.76 7.54 -0.97
C TYR A 25 -6.12 8.68 -0.17
N PHE A 26 -5.02 9.21 -0.66
CA PHE A 26 -4.29 10.31 -0.02
C PHE A 26 -4.17 11.51 -0.96
N LYS A 27 -4.30 12.73 -0.43
CA LYS A 27 -4.00 13.94 -1.23
C LYS A 27 -2.50 14.10 -1.47
N SER A 28 -1.69 13.75 -0.47
CA SER A 28 -0.23 13.90 -0.50
C SER A 28 0.47 12.59 -0.89
N ILE A 29 1.32 12.64 -1.92
CA ILE A 29 2.19 11.51 -2.27
C ILE A 29 3.19 11.18 -1.15
N VAL A 30 3.65 12.18 -0.41
CA VAL A 30 4.57 11.99 0.72
C VAL A 30 3.90 11.17 1.80
N ARG A 31 2.64 11.50 2.13
CA ARG A 31 1.88 10.75 3.13
C ARG A 31 1.55 9.35 2.64
N CYS A 32 1.06 9.21 1.40
CA CYS A 32 0.82 7.90 0.82
C CYS A 32 2.06 6.99 0.90
N ASN A 33 3.23 7.52 0.51
CA ASN A 33 4.49 6.79 0.55
C ASN A 33 4.94 6.49 1.99
N TYR A 34 4.67 7.38 2.94
CA TYR A 34 4.90 7.11 4.37
C TYR A 34 4.12 5.88 4.82
N PHE A 35 2.80 5.83 4.58
CA PHE A 35 1.98 4.65 4.92
C PHE A 35 2.40 3.40 4.15
N ALA A 36 2.70 3.50 2.85
CA ALA A 36 3.22 2.39 2.07
C ALA A 36 4.49 1.80 2.69
N LYS A 37 5.42 2.65 3.13
CA LYS A 37 6.65 2.26 3.80
C LYS A 37 6.36 1.59 5.15
N GLU A 38 5.56 2.21 6.00
CA GLU A 38 5.25 1.67 7.33
C GLU A 38 4.49 0.33 7.24
N LEU A 39 3.54 0.18 6.32
CA LEU A 39 2.76 -1.06 6.15
C LEU A 39 3.58 -2.20 5.57
N SER A 40 4.58 -1.90 4.74
CA SER A 40 5.48 -2.91 4.20
C SER A 40 6.65 -3.26 5.13
N LYS A 41 6.86 -2.51 6.22
CA LYS A 41 7.83 -2.89 7.26
C LYS A 41 7.37 -4.15 7.97
N ARG A 42 8.33 -5.02 8.28
CA ARG A 42 8.12 -6.24 9.06
C ARG A 42 9.03 -6.21 10.29
N TYR A 43 8.41 -6.28 11.46
CA TYR A 43 9.08 -6.38 12.75
C TYR A 43 9.14 -7.86 13.14
N GLY A 44 10.33 -8.38 13.49
CA GLY A 44 10.48 -9.73 14.04
C GLY A 44 11.31 -10.74 13.24
N ASN A 45 11.91 -10.37 12.10
CA ASN A 45 12.86 -11.24 11.40
C ASN A 45 14.23 -10.58 11.24
N PHE A 46 15.22 -11.07 11.98
CA PHE A 46 16.60 -10.58 11.99
C PHE A 46 17.34 -10.76 10.64
N GLY A 47 16.75 -11.48 9.67
CA GLY A 47 17.35 -11.75 8.35
C GLY A 47 16.72 -11.04 7.14
N GLY A 48 15.76 -10.13 7.32
CA GLY A 48 15.04 -9.47 6.21
C GLY A 48 14.06 -10.39 5.46
N ALA A 49 13.65 -10.01 4.25
CA ALA A 49 12.60 -10.70 3.47
C ALA A 49 12.86 -12.19 3.18
N ARG A 50 14.13 -12.61 3.21
CA ARG A 50 14.55 -14.00 2.93
C ARG A 50 14.13 -15.01 3.99
N GLY A 51 13.89 -14.58 5.21
CA GLY A 51 13.41 -15.47 6.28
C GLY A 51 11.90 -15.45 6.48
N LEU A 52 11.16 -14.59 5.75
CA LEU A 52 9.70 -14.50 5.87
C LEU A 52 9.04 -15.55 4.99
N ASN A 53 7.97 -16.17 5.50
CA ASN A 53 7.10 -16.98 4.66
C ASN A 53 6.66 -16.12 3.47
N LYS A 54 6.69 -16.71 2.25
CA LYS A 54 6.30 -16.03 1.01
C LYS A 54 4.93 -15.38 1.12
N LYS A 55 3.99 -15.99 1.85
CA LYS A 55 2.63 -15.49 2.07
C LYS A 55 2.58 -14.23 2.95
N ASP A 56 3.57 -14.05 3.82
CA ASP A 56 3.65 -12.92 4.75
C ASP A 56 4.45 -11.74 4.17
N GLN A 57 5.03 -11.90 2.98
CA GLN A 57 5.69 -10.77 2.30
C GLN A 57 4.62 -9.73 1.92
N ALA A 58 4.87 -8.47 2.25
CA ALA A 58 4.00 -7.36 1.87
C ALA A 58 4.66 -6.52 0.78
N THR A 59 3.85 -6.01 -0.14
CA THR A 59 4.24 -4.96 -1.08
C THR A 59 3.16 -3.90 -1.06
N ALA A 60 3.54 -2.66 -0.77
CA ALA A 60 2.63 -1.53 -0.77
C ALA A 60 3.19 -0.39 -1.63
N TYR A 61 2.35 0.23 -2.45
CA TYR A 61 2.73 1.35 -3.29
C TYR A 61 1.54 2.23 -3.67
N CYS A 62 1.85 3.46 -4.04
CA CYS A 62 0.87 4.48 -4.37
C CYS A 62 0.65 4.59 -5.88
N VAL A 63 -0.60 4.63 -6.31
CA VAL A 63 -1.01 4.78 -7.71
C VAL A 63 -1.80 6.09 -7.87
N PRO A 64 -1.43 6.99 -8.80
CA PRO A 64 -2.20 8.20 -9.03
C PRO A 64 -3.59 7.88 -9.60
N LYS A 65 -4.62 8.55 -9.10
CA LYS A 65 -6.01 8.44 -9.54
C LYS A 65 -6.63 9.82 -9.71
N PHE A 66 -7.51 9.95 -10.69
CA PHE A 66 -8.32 11.15 -10.89
C PHE A 66 -9.76 10.84 -10.51
N ILE A 67 -10.26 11.53 -9.49
CA ILE A 67 -11.55 11.22 -8.85
C ILE A 67 -12.50 12.41 -8.86
N LYS A 68 -13.78 12.14 -8.68
CA LYS A 68 -14.78 13.16 -8.35
C LYS A 68 -14.65 13.51 -6.86
N ILE A 69 -14.72 14.80 -6.54
CA ILE A 69 -14.63 15.24 -5.13
C ILE A 69 -15.81 14.66 -4.37
N GLY A 70 -15.55 14.02 -3.23
CA GLY A 70 -16.56 13.37 -2.39
C GLY A 70 -17.00 11.98 -2.85
N SER A 71 -16.43 11.40 -3.92
CA SER A 71 -16.79 10.03 -4.33
C SER A 71 -16.14 8.93 -3.49
N VAL A 72 -15.05 9.25 -2.79
CA VAL A 72 -14.31 8.37 -1.89
C VAL A 72 -13.81 9.17 -0.69
N GLU A 73 -13.52 8.50 0.41
CA GLU A 73 -12.81 9.10 1.53
C GLU A 73 -11.36 9.39 1.10
N VAL A 74 -10.87 10.58 1.41
CA VAL A 74 -9.49 11.00 1.10
C VAL A 74 -8.83 11.50 2.36
N TYR A 75 -7.76 10.81 2.76
CA TYR A 75 -6.91 11.14 3.89
C TYR A 75 -5.97 12.29 3.53
N ASP A 76 -5.78 13.20 4.48
CA ASP A 76 -4.86 14.35 4.37
C ASP A 76 -3.44 13.95 4.75
#